data_AF-A0A3B9LTZ0-F1
#
_entry.id   AF-A0A3B9LTZ0-F1
#
_cell.length_a   1.000
_cell.length_b   1.000
_cell.length_c   1.000
_cell.angle_alpha   90.00
_cell.angle_beta   90.00
_cell.angle_gamma   90.00
#
_symmetry.space_group_name_H-M   'P 1'
#
loop_
_entity.id
_entity.type
_entity.pdbx_description
1 polymer ?
#
loop_
_entity_poly.entity_id
_entity_poly.type
_entity_poly.pdbx_seq_one_letter_code
_entity_poly.pdbx_strand_id
1 'polypeptide(L)'
;MKVAFGMKAHSGWAALVVLGTRSGELQVVDRCRMELVEKDEASWAKQPYHAAERLNAGDARDLVRQGLVTARRIAVREMRTVVKRAREAGHEVAACAVLVVDPMPDWTVDEILAVHFRMHKAEGVLFRDALARAARACGLRLLRVPEKQLHEHAERALATSVNSLRKTIASLGKSVGPPWGKDQKDAALAAMIALQGQMK
;
A
#
# COMPACT_ATOMS: atom_id res chain seq x y z
N MET A 1 13.27 -4.35 17.73
CA MET A 1 12.94 -2.89 17.73
C MET A 1 11.53 -2.69 17.22
N LYS A 2 10.93 -1.54 17.52
CA LYS A 2 9.60 -1.17 16.99
C LYS A 2 9.73 -0.79 15.52
N VAL A 3 8.85 -1.33 14.70
CA VAL A 3 8.83 -1.07 13.25
C VAL A 3 7.44 -0.66 12.76
N ALA A 4 7.42 0.09 11.67
CA ALA A 4 6.20 0.46 10.97
C ALA A 4 6.33 0.17 9.48
N PHE A 5 5.22 -0.22 8.86
CA PHE A 5 5.14 -0.51 7.45
C PHE A 5 4.60 0.70 6.71
N GLY A 6 5.13 0.95 5.52
CA GLY A 6 4.59 1.94 4.59
C GLY A 6 4.44 1.31 3.22
N MET A 7 3.31 1.58 2.57
CA MET A 7 2.95 0.91 1.33
C MET A 7 2.39 1.87 0.30
N LYS A 8 2.86 1.70 -0.95
CA LYS A 8 2.32 2.37 -2.13
C LYS A 8 1.86 1.33 -3.14
N ALA A 9 0.56 1.33 -3.43
CA ALA A 9 -0.06 0.37 -4.32
C ALA A 9 -0.07 0.85 -5.78
N HIS A 10 -0.03 -0.13 -6.67
CA HIS A 10 -0.26 -0.05 -8.11
C HIS A 10 -1.24 -1.16 -8.51
N SER A 11 -1.55 -1.24 -9.80
CA SER A 11 -2.38 -2.33 -10.34
C SER A 11 -1.66 -3.67 -10.21
N GLY A 12 -2.11 -4.47 -9.23
CA GLY A 12 -1.64 -5.82 -8.97
C GLY A 12 -0.39 -5.97 -8.11
N TRP A 13 0.16 -4.88 -7.56
CA TRP A 13 1.33 -4.98 -6.68
C TRP A 13 1.48 -3.74 -5.80
N ALA A 14 2.35 -3.80 -4.79
CA ALA A 14 2.71 -2.65 -3.98
C ALA A 14 4.20 -2.62 -3.61
N ALA A 15 4.77 -1.43 -3.52
CA ALA A 15 6.05 -1.23 -2.83
C ALA A 15 5.79 -1.21 -1.33
N LEU A 16 6.48 -2.07 -0.58
CA LEU A 16 6.47 -2.09 0.87
C LEU A 16 7.86 -1.70 1.37
N VAL A 17 7.89 -0.80 2.36
CA VAL A 17 9.09 -0.48 3.14
C VAL A 17 8.78 -0.63 4.63
N VAL A 18 9.67 -1.30 5.35
CA VAL A 18 9.64 -1.42 6.80
C VAL A 18 10.70 -0.51 7.39
N LEU A 19 10.28 0.44 8.21
CA LEU A 19 11.19 1.31 8.95
C LEU A 19 11.15 0.99 10.43
N GLY A 20 12.30 1.07 11.08
CA GLY A 20 12.44 0.99 12.53
C GLY A 20 13.42 2.02 13.04
N THR A 21 13.40 2.25 14.36
CA THR A 21 14.36 3.10 15.03
C THR A 21 15.20 2.27 15.99
N ARG A 22 16.53 2.40 15.91
CA ARG A 22 17.48 1.77 16.83
C ARG A 22 18.44 2.84 17.34
N SER A 23 18.51 3.01 18.66
CA SER A 23 19.37 4.01 19.30
C SER A 23 19.16 5.45 18.77
N GLY A 24 17.93 5.81 18.42
CA GLY A 24 17.58 7.12 17.86
C GLY A 24 17.79 7.25 16.34
N GLU A 25 18.40 6.27 15.70
CA GLU A 25 18.62 6.28 14.25
C GLU A 25 17.55 5.50 13.49
N LEU A 26 17.05 6.11 12.42
CA LEU A 26 16.08 5.49 11.53
C LEU A 26 16.76 4.53 10.57
N GLN A 27 16.22 3.33 10.43
CA GLN A 27 16.77 2.26 9.60
C GLN A 27 15.69 1.61 8.74
N VAL A 28 16.06 1.27 7.51
CA VAL A 28 15.26 0.39 6.66
C VAL A 28 15.55 -1.04 7.07
N VAL A 29 14.53 -1.70 7.61
CA VAL A 29 14.61 -3.09 8.08
C VAL A 29 14.42 -4.04 6.91
N ASP A 30 13.49 -3.69 6.04
CA ASP A 30 13.08 -4.54 4.93
C ASP A 30 12.42 -3.68 3.85
N ARG A 31 12.48 -4.16 2.61
CA ARG A 31 11.75 -3.61 1.49
C ARG A 31 11.43 -4.73 0.51
N CYS A 32 10.21 -4.76 0.02
CA CYS A 32 9.85 -5.71 -1.02
C CYS A 32 8.82 -5.15 -1.98
N ARG A 33 8.74 -5.80 -3.14
CA ARG A 33 7.61 -5.70 -4.04
C ARG A 33 6.63 -6.80 -3.65
N MET A 34 5.45 -6.41 -3.18
CA MET A 34 4.36 -7.31 -2.81
C MET A 34 3.46 -7.52 -4.02
N GLU A 35 3.39 -8.73 -4.56
CA GLU A 35 2.43 -9.05 -5.62
C GLU A 35 1.03 -9.23 -5.01
N LEU A 36 0.03 -8.63 -5.62
CA LEU A 36 -1.37 -8.61 -5.14
C LEU A 36 -2.32 -9.34 -6.09
N VAL A 37 -1.77 -10.01 -7.09
CA VAL A 37 -2.44 -10.89 -8.05
C VAL A 37 -1.58 -12.12 -8.25
N GLU A 38 -2.20 -13.25 -8.57
CA GLU A 38 -1.46 -14.44 -8.96
C GLU A 38 -0.85 -14.26 -10.35
N LYS A 39 0.27 -14.92 -10.61
CA LYS A 39 1.07 -14.73 -11.84
C LYS A 39 0.31 -15.19 -13.09
N ASP A 40 -0.45 -16.26 -12.98
CA ASP A 40 -1.31 -16.84 -14.02
C ASP A 40 -2.55 -15.99 -14.30
N GLU A 41 -3.08 -15.29 -13.29
CA GLU A 41 -4.26 -14.41 -13.42
C GLU A 41 -3.89 -12.94 -13.71
N ALA A 42 -2.60 -12.63 -13.80
CA ALA A 42 -2.09 -11.26 -13.89
C ALA A 42 -2.61 -10.47 -15.11
N SER A 43 -3.11 -11.13 -16.15
CA SER A 43 -3.66 -10.50 -17.36
C SER A 43 -4.99 -9.78 -17.10
N TRP A 44 -5.85 -10.31 -16.23
CA TRP A 44 -7.17 -9.74 -15.94
C TRP A 44 -7.28 -9.21 -14.50
N ALA A 45 -6.66 -9.87 -13.52
CA ALA A 45 -6.82 -9.54 -12.11
C ALA A 45 -6.19 -8.19 -11.71
N LYS A 46 -5.26 -7.66 -12.51
CA LYS A 46 -4.72 -6.30 -12.34
C LYS A 46 -5.76 -5.22 -12.63
N GLN A 47 -6.69 -5.50 -13.53
CA GLN A 47 -7.66 -4.55 -14.05
C GLN A 47 -9.02 -5.24 -14.28
N PRO A 48 -9.67 -5.72 -13.20
CA PRO A 48 -10.86 -6.56 -13.32
C PRO A 48 -12.06 -5.81 -13.91
N TYR A 49 -12.09 -4.47 -13.83
CA TYR A 49 -13.16 -3.68 -14.45
C TYR A 49 -12.94 -3.58 -15.96
N HIS A 50 -11.72 -3.33 -16.43
CA HIS A 50 -11.43 -3.37 -17.88
C HIS A 50 -11.65 -4.77 -18.46
N ALA A 51 -11.25 -5.82 -17.73
CA ALA A 51 -11.49 -7.20 -18.15
C ALA A 51 -12.99 -7.54 -18.28
N ALA A 52 -13.84 -6.86 -17.51
CA ALA A 52 -15.29 -7.04 -17.52
C ALA A 52 -16.03 -6.17 -18.56
N GLU A 53 -15.36 -5.20 -19.19
CA GLU A 53 -15.98 -4.18 -20.06
C GLU A 53 -16.86 -4.76 -21.18
N ARG A 54 -16.46 -5.91 -21.74
CA ARG A 54 -17.14 -6.55 -22.88
C ARG A 54 -18.00 -7.75 -22.51
N LEU A 55 -18.17 -8.03 -21.23
CA LEU A 55 -18.99 -9.13 -20.74
C LEU A 55 -20.45 -8.67 -20.62
N ASN A 56 -21.38 -9.63 -20.60
CA ASN A 56 -22.75 -9.33 -20.20
C ASN A 56 -22.78 -8.93 -18.71
N ALA A 57 -23.84 -8.26 -18.27
CA ALA A 57 -23.93 -7.69 -16.93
C ALA A 57 -23.75 -8.73 -15.79
N GLY A 58 -24.20 -9.98 -15.98
CA GLY A 58 -24.02 -11.05 -14.99
C GLY A 58 -22.54 -11.41 -14.83
N ASP A 59 -21.92 -11.82 -15.93
CA ASP A 59 -20.51 -12.24 -15.97
C ASP A 59 -19.57 -11.10 -15.56
N ALA A 60 -19.90 -9.87 -15.95
CA ALA A 60 -19.13 -8.68 -15.58
C ALA A 60 -19.10 -8.48 -14.06
N ARG A 61 -20.25 -8.56 -13.39
CA ARG A 61 -20.35 -8.44 -11.93
C ARG A 61 -19.61 -9.56 -11.22
N ASP A 62 -19.73 -10.79 -11.73
CA ASP A 62 -19.09 -11.95 -11.14
C ASP A 62 -17.56 -11.89 -11.27
N LEU A 63 -17.04 -11.50 -12.44
CA LEU A 63 -15.60 -11.31 -12.64
C LEU A 63 -15.03 -10.21 -11.74
N VAL A 64 -15.71 -9.06 -11.66
CA VAL A 64 -15.29 -7.97 -10.77
C VAL A 64 -15.32 -8.43 -9.31
N ARG A 65 -16.40 -9.10 -8.88
CA ARG A 65 -16.51 -9.62 -7.51
C ARG A 65 -15.38 -10.59 -7.20
N GLN A 66 -15.09 -11.52 -8.11
CA GLN A 66 -13.98 -12.47 -7.97
C GLN A 66 -12.65 -11.73 -7.84
N GLY A 67 -12.36 -10.77 -8.73
CA GLY A 67 -11.14 -9.97 -8.67
C GLY A 67 -10.97 -9.23 -7.34
N LEU A 68 -12.04 -8.61 -6.83
CA LEU A 68 -12.03 -7.93 -5.53
C LEU A 68 -11.77 -8.89 -4.35
N VAL A 69 -12.44 -10.04 -4.35
CA VAL A 69 -12.26 -11.07 -3.29
C VAL A 69 -10.85 -11.64 -3.33
N THR A 70 -10.36 -12.00 -4.51
CA THR A 70 -9.02 -12.55 -4.70
C THR A 70 -7.94 -11.56 -4.29
N ALA A 71 -8.02 -10.30 -4.74
CA ALA A 71 -7.05 -9.26 -4.35
C ALA A 71 -7.01 -9.04 -2.83
N ARG A 72 -8.16 -9.04 -2.15
CA ARG A 72 -8.24 -8.95 -0.68
C ARG A 72 -7.58 -10.15 0.00
N ARG A 73 -7.88 -11.37 -0.47
CA ARG A 73 -7.30 -12.61 0.06
C ARG A 73 -5.77 -12.61 -0.07
N ILE A 74 -5.26 -12.26 -1.26
CA ILE A 74 -3.82 -12.19 -1.53
C ILE A 74 -3.17 -11.11 -0.66
N ALA A 75 -3.75 -9.90 -0.59
CA ALA A 75 -3.21 -8.84 0.27
C ALA A 75 -3.10 -9.28 1.74
N VAL A 76 -4.10 -10.00 2.29
CA VAL A 76 -4.04 -10.55 3.65
C VAL A 76 -2.92 -11.60 3.77
N ARG A 77 -2.79 -12.51 2.80
CA ARG A 77 -1.73 -13.53 2.79
C ARG A 77 -0.35 -12.87 2.80
N GLU A 78 -0.10 -11.96 1.87
CA GLU A 78 1.20 -11.30 1.76
C GLU A 78 1.51 -10.44 2.99
N MET A 79 0.51 -9.72 3.53
CA MET A 79 0.66 -8.97 4.78
C MET A 79 1.06 -9.88 5.94
N ARG A 80 0.41 -11.04 6.10
CA ARG A 80 0.75 -12.01 7.14
C ARG A 80 2.18 -12.52 6.98
N THR A 81 2.62 -12.78 5.75
CA THR A 81 4.00 -13.19 5.44
C THR A 81 5.01 -12.15 5.91
N VAL A 82 4.83 -10.88 5.55
CA VAL A 82 5.77 -9.82 5.95
C VAL A 82 5.71 -9.50 7.45
N VAL A 83 4.53 -9.56 8.08
CA VAL A 83 4.39 -9.42 9.53
C VAL A 83 5.11 -10.56 10.26
N LYS A 84 4.94 -11.80 9.80
CA LYS A 84 5.61 -12.98 10.35
C LYS A 84 7.12 -12.83 10.25
N ARG A 85 7.65 -12.49 9.07
CA ARG A 85 9.08 -12.26 8.85
C ARG A 85 9.65 -11.19 9.80
N ALA A 86 8.95 -10.07 9.97
CA ALA A 86 9.39 -9.01 10.88
C ALA A 86 9.40 -9.49 12.35
N ARG A 87 8.40 -10.25 12.79
CA ARG A 87 8.34 -10.82 14.14
C ARG A 87 9.44 -11.85 14.39
N GLU A 88 9.69 -12.73 13.42
CA GLU A 88 10.77 -13.73 13.49
C GLU A 88 12.16 -13.06 13.56
N ALA A 89 12.31 -11.88 12.96
CA ALA A 89 13.50 -11.03 13.10
C ALA A 89 13.58 -10.26 14.44
N GLY A 90 12.68 -10.53 15.40
CA GLY A 90 12.67 -9.87 16.71
C GLY A 90 12.17 -8.43 16.66
N HIS A 91 11.26 -8.11 15.73
CA HIS A 91 10.66 -6.78 15.63
C HIS A 91 9.21 -6.76 16.08
N GLU A 92 8.84 -5.66 16.73
CA GLU A 92 7.46 -5.37 17.10
C GLU A 92 6.82 -4.55 15.97
N VAL A 93 5.91 -5.16 15.21
CA VAL A 93 5.18 -4.48 14.13
C VAL A 93 4.00 -3.71 14.71
N ALA A 94 4.14 -2.40 14.83
CA ALA A 94 3.21 -1.57 15.59
C ALA A 94 2.19 -0.81 14.74
N ALA A 95 2.56 -0.45 13.51
CA ALA A 95 1.71 0.38 12.66
C ALA A 95 1.96 0.14 11.17
N CYS A 96 0.98 0.53 10.37
CA CYS A 96 1.02 0.41 8.93
C CYS A 96 0.40 1.67 8.30
N ALA A 97 1.10 2.31 7.37
CA ALA A 97 0.56 3.37 6.53
C ALA A 97 0.34 2.87 5.10
N VAL A 98 -0.83 3.19 4.55
CA VAL A 98 -1.17 2.93 3.15
C VAL A 98 -1.42 4.26 2.46
N LEU A 99 -0.74 4.48 1.33
CA LEU A 99 -1.05 5.60 0.46
C LEU A 99 -2.38 5.36 -0.25
N VAL A 100 -3.34 6.24 0.00
CA VAL A 100 -4.69 6.17 -0.55
C VAL A 100 -4.94 7.29 -1.56
N VAL A 101 -5.89 7.06 -2.46
CA VAL A 101 -6.43 8.10 -3.36
C VAL A 101 -7.81 8.53 -2.87
N ASP A 102 -8.39 9.50 -3.58
CA ASP A 102 -9.74 10.01 -3.32
C ASP A 102 -10.74 8.83 -3.22
N PRO A 103 -11.65 8.83 -2.24
CA PRO A 103 -12.62 7.77 -2.07
C PRO A 103 -13.42 7.49 -3.35
N MET A 104 -13.80 6.22 -3.49
CA MET A 104 -14.67 5.79 -4.56
C MET A 104 -16.10 6.25 -4.26
N PRO A 105 -16.80 6.92 -5.20
CA PRO A 105 -18.25 7.08 -5.13
C PRO A 105 -18.94 5.72 -5.08
N ASP A 106 -20.17 5.66 -4.58
CA ASP A 106 -20.92 4.39 -4.44
C ASP A 106 -21.56 3.96 -5.76
N TRP A 107 -20.74 3.81 -6.80
CA TRP A 107 -21.16 3.32 -8.11
C TRP A 107 -21.25 1.80 -8.10
N THR A 108 -22.33 1.30 -8.69
CA THR A 108 -22.48 -0.11 -9.06
C THR A 108 -21.45 -0.53 -10.11
N VAL A 109 -21.25 -1.83 -10.28
CA VAL A 109 -20.38 -2.36 -11.36
C VAL A 109 -20.87 -1.85 -12.72
N ASP A 110 -22.16 -1.86 -12.97
CA ASP A 110 -22.75 -1.43 -14.24
C ASP A 110 -22.47 0.07 -14.50
N GLU A 111 -22.60 0.92 -13.47
CA GLU A 111 -22.25 2.34 -13.57
C GLU A 111 -20.76 2.60 -13.77
N ILE A 112 -19.89 1.77 -13.19
CA ILE A 112 -18.45 1.84 -13.40
C ILE A 112 -18.11 1.45 -14.83
N LEU A 113 -18.71 0.37 -15.35
CA LEU A 113 -18.44 -0.13 -16.69
C LEU A 113 -19.03 0.75 -17.79
N ALA A 114 -20.08 1.51 -17.50
CA ALA A 114 -20.68 2.45 -18.45
C ALA A 114 -19.74 3.61 -18.85
N VAL A 115 -18.70 3.90 -18.06
CA VAL A 115 -17.78 5.01 -18.32
C VAL A 115 -16.35 4.59 -18.04
N HIS A 116 -15.52 4.54 -19.09
CA HIS A 116 -14.12 4.09 -19.01
C HIS A 116 -13.29 4.79 -17.91
N PHE A 117 -13.48 6.11 -17.74
CA PHE A 117 -12.83 6.87 -16.66
C PHE A 117 -13.17 6.34 -15.25
N ARG A 118 -14.39 5.82 -15.02
CA ARG A 118 -14.79 5.25 -13.74
C ARG A 118 -14.09 3.93 -13.47
N MET A 119 -13.78 3.13 -14.50
CA MET A 119 -12.98 1.91 -14.36
C MET A 119 -11.58 2.22 -13.84
N HIS A 120 -10.89 3.22 -14.41
CA HIS A 120 -9.58 3.66 -13.91
C HIS A 120 -9.65 4.10 -12.44
N LYS A 121 -10.70 4.82 -12.05
CA LYS A 121 -10.89 5.21 -10.65
C LYS A 121 -11.11 4.00 -9.74
N ALA A 122 -11.93 3.05 -10.17
CA ALA A 122 -12.22 1.83 -9.43
C ALA A 122 -10.95 1.00 -9.17
N GLU A 123 -10.15 0.80 -10.20
CA GLU A 123 -8.90 0.05 -10.13
C GLU A 123 -7.84 0.78 -9.32
N GLY A 124 -7.80 2.11 -9.42
CA GLY A 124 -6.95 2.96 -8.60
C GLY A 124 -7.22 2.77 -7.10
N VAL A 125 -8.47 2.56 -6.69
CA VAL A 125 -8.85 2.35 -5.29
C VAL A 125 -8.67 0.89 -4.85
N LEU A 126 -8.87 -0.07 -5.76
CA LEU A 126 -8.97 -1.51 -5.48
C LEU A 126 -7.84 -2.03 -4.57
N PHE A 127 -6.59 -1.95 -5.03
CA PHE A 127 -5.45 -2.54 -4.31
C PHE A 127 -5.11 -1.77 -3.02
N ARG A 128 -5.37 -0.46 -3.00
CA ARG A 128 -5.20 0.38 -1.81
C ARG A 128 -6.18 -0.04 -0.71
N ASP A 129 -7.43 -0.29 -1.07
CA ASP A 129 -8.42 -0.80 -0.11
C ASP A 129 -8.11 -2.24 0.33
N ALA A 130 -7.65 -3.10 -0.58
CA ALA A 130 -7.21 -4.45 -0.25
C ALA A 130 -6.09 -4.46 0.81
N LEU A 131 -5.05 -3.62 0.62
CA LEU A 131 -3.96 -3.47 1.60
C LEU A 131 -4.43 -2.88 2.93
N ALA A 132 -5.31 -1.88 2.90
CA ALA A 132 -5.86 -1.29 4.11
C ALA A 132 -6.68 -2.31 4.93
N ARG A 133 -7.47 -3.15 4.25
CA ARG A 133 -8.18 -4.27 4.89
C ARG A 133 -7.21 -5.32 5.42
N ALA A 134 -6.17 -5.64 4.66
CA ALA A 134 -5.14 -6.59 5.08
C ALA A 134 -4.40 -6.15 6.36
N ALA A 135 -4.04 -4.87 6.46
CA ALA A 135 -3.43 -4.30 7.66
C ALA A 135 -4.34 -4.49 8.89
N ARG A 136 -5.64 -4.15 8.77
CA ARG A 136 -6.62 -4.36 9.86
C ARG A 136 -6.80 -5.83 10.22
N ALA A 137 -6.89 -6.70 9.22
CA ALA A 137 -7.02 -8.16 9.42
C ALA A 137 -5.79 -8.78 10.10
N CYS A 138 -4.63 -8.12 10.03
CA CYS A 138 -3.41 -8.51 10.74
C CYS A 138 -3.26 -7.82 12.11
N GLY A 139 -4.28 -7.08 12.57
CA GLY A 139 -4.27 -6.38 13.85
C GLY A 139 -3.34 -5.16 13.88
N LEU A 140 -2.92 -4.65 12.72
CA LEU A 140 -2.04 -3.49 12.65
C LEU A 140 -2.86 -2.19 12.75
N ARG A 141 -2.34 -1.22 13.50
CA ARG A 141 -2.90 0.13 13.49
C ARG A 141 -2.65 0.78 12.12
N LEU A 142 -3.75 0.99 11.39
CA LEU A 142 -3.73 1.52 10.02
C LEU A 142 -3.80 3.05 10.00
N LEU A 143 -2.87 3.68 9.27
CA LEU A 143 -2.94 5.07 8.83
C LEU A 143 -3.21 5.10 7.31
N ARG A 144 -4.24 5.83 6.91
CA ARG A 144 -4.49 6.13 5.49
C ARG A 144 -3.93 7.52 5.20
N VAL A 145 -2.95 7.61 4.31
CA VAL A 145 -2.31 8.88 3.96
C VAL A 145 -2.66 9.22 2.50
N PRO A 146 -3.32 10.36 2.22
CA PRO A 146 -3.62 10.75 0.84
C PRO A 146 -2.34 10.92 0.03
N GLU A 147 -2.18 10.17 -1.06
CA GLU A 147 -0.95 10.12 -1.85
C GLU A 147 -0.55 11.52 -2.38
N LYS A 148 -1.52 12.30 -2.85
CA LYS A 148 -1.32 13.67 -3.34
C LYS A 148 -0.81 14.64 -2.27
N GLN A 149 -1.11 14.36 -0.99
CA GLN A 149 -0.76 15.22 0.15
C GLN A 149 0.33 14.60 1.02
N LEU A 150 1.02 13.54 0.56
CA LEU A 150 1.98 12.78 1.36
C LEU A 150 3.05 13.68 2.00
N HIS A 151 3.64 14.59 1.24
CA HIS A 151 4.71 15.46 1.74
C HIS A 151 4.21 16.47 2.78
N GLU A 152 3.07 17.11 2.54
CA GLU A 152 2.47 18.04 3.49
C GLU A 152 2.03 17.32 4.78
N HIS A 153 1.49 16.11 4.65
CA HIS A 153 1.12 15.28 5.79
C HIS A 153 2.35 14.86 6.59
N ALA A 154 3.44 14.49 5.91
CA ALA A 154 4.70 14.14 6.55
C ALA A 154 5.30 15.33 7.30
N GLU A 155 5.33 16.51 6.69
CA GLU A 155 5.84 17.74 7.32
C GLU A 155 5.07 18.09 8.60
N ARG A 156 3.73 18.03 8.56
CA ARG A 156 2.88 18.25 9.74
C ARG A 156 3.08 17.16 10.80
N ALA A 157 3.12 15.89 10.41
CA ALA A 157 3.21 14.77 11.35
C ALA A 157 4.59 14.65 12.02
N LEU A 158 5.65 15.04 11.32
CA LEU A 158 7.04 14.88 11.73
C LEU A 158 7.70 16.19 12.17
N ALA A 159 6.98 17.33 12.07
CA ALA A 159 7.50 18.67 12.37
C ALA A 159 8.87 18.94 11.70
N THR A 160 9.05 18.44 10.48
CA THR A 160 10.31 18.48 9.73
C THR A 160 10.04 18.90 8.30
N SER A 161 10.85 19.80 7.76
CA SER A 161 10.67 20.29 6.39
C SER A 161 10.68 19.18 5.35
N VAL A 162 9.89 19.33 4.28
CA VAL A 162 9.85 18.37 3.17
C VAL A 162 11.24 18.11 2.58
N ASN A 163 12.08 19.14 2.49
CA ASN A 163 13.44 19.01 1.97
C ASN A 163 14.34 18.16 2.87
N SER A 164 14.26 18.34 4.18
CA SER A 164 15.00 17.50 5.13
C SER A 164 14.50 16.05 5.09
N LEU A 165 13.18 15.84 5.05
CA LEU A 165 12.59 14.50 4.91
C LEU A 165 13.06 13.80 3.63
N ARG A 166 13.08 14.51 2.49
CA ARG A 166 13.60 13.97 1.23
C ARG A 166 15.06 13.56 1.32
N LYS A 167 15.91 14.36 1.99
CA LYS A 167 17.33 14.03 2.22
C LYS A 167 17.47 12.78 3.09
N THR A 168 16.70 12.68 4.18
CA THR A 168 16.67 11.50 5.06
C THR A 168 16.27 10.25 4.29
N ILE A 169 15.16 10.28 3.55
CA ILE A 169 14.69 9.15 2.72
C ILE A 169 15.70 8.78 1.63
N ALA A 170 16.39 9.75 1.03
CA ALA A 170 17.44 9.47 0.06
C ALA A 170 18.66 8.81 0.71
N SER A 171 19.05 9.22 1.92
CA SER A 171 20.15 8.62 2.67
C SER A 171 19.86 7.17 3.04
N LEU A 172 18.64 6.87 3.50
CA LEU A 172 18.18 5.49 3.75
C LEU A 172 18.33 4.59 2.53
N GLY A 173 18.12 5.11 1.32
CA GLY A 173 18.31 4.35 0.09
C GLY A 173 19.76 3.94 -0.17
N LYS A 174 20.72 4.73 0.30
CA LYS A 174 22.14 4.42 0.13
C LYS A 174 22.56 3.23 0.99
N SER A 175 21.94 3.02 2.16
CA SER A 175 22.28 1.90 3.05
C SER A 175 21.70 0.55 2.60
N VAL A 176 20.63 0.56 1.79
CA VAL A 176 19.98 -0.69 1.32
C VAL A 176 20.18 -0.99 -0.16
N GLY A 177 20.64 -0.02 -0.95
CA GLY A 177 20.85 -0.18 -2.38
C GLY A 177 19.55 -0.28 -3.19
N PRO A 178 19.63 -0.52 -4.51
CA PRO A 178 18.46 -0.64 -5.37
C PRO A 178 17.59 -1.87 -5.01
N PRO A 179 16.29 -1.87 -5.34
CA PRO A 179 15.53 -0.75 -5.88
C PRO A 179 15.21 0.31 -4.80
N TRP A 180 15.37 1.59 -5.13
CA TRP A 180 15.01 2.75 -4.28
C TRP A 180 14.41 3.89 -5.10
N GLY A 181 13.43 3.54 -5.94
CA GLY A 181 12.73 4.47 -6.82
C GLY A 181 11.69 5.32 -6.08
N LYS A 182 10.86 6.05 -6.84
CA LYS A 182 9.80 6.89 -6.28
C LYS A 182 8.89 6.11 -5.33
N ASP A 183 8.54 4.86 -5.67
CA ASP A 183 7.60 4.09 -4.87
C ASP A 183 8.16 3.66 -3.52
N GLN A 184 9.43 3.24 -3.47
CA GLN A 184 10.09 2.95 -2.20
C GLN A 184 10.25 4.21 -1.35
N LYS A 185 10.56 5.36 -1.95
CA LYS A 185 10.69 6.64 -1.23
C LYS A 185 9.36 7.10 -0.63
N ASP A 186 8.28 7.02 -1.40
CA ASP A 186 6.93 7.39 -0.94
C ASP A 186 6.46 6.41 0.16
N ALA A 187 6.68 5.09 -0.03
CA ALA A 187 6.39 4.07 0.96
C ALA A 187 7.21 4.27 2.25
N ALA A 188 8.50 4.60 2.14
CA ALA A 188 9.34 4.88 3.30
C ALA A 188 8.86 6.13 4.06
N LEU A 189 8.45 7.19 3.36
CA LEU A 189 7.88 8.37 4.01
C LEU A 189 6.57 8.04 4.73
N ALA A 190 5.72 7.20 4.14
CA ALA A 190 4.51 6.69 4.80
C ALA A 190 4.83 5.87 6.06
N ALA A 191 5.83 4.99 5.99
CA ALA A 191 6.29 4.20 7.14
C ALA A 191 6.80 5.11 8.27
N MET A 192 7.51 6.19 7.93
CA MET A 192 8.03 7.16 8.89
C MET A 192 6.89 7.88 9.63
N ILE A 193 5.82 8.29 8.92
CA ILE A 193 4.61 8.85 9.53
C ILE A 193 3.96 7.84 10.50
N ALA A 194 3.83 6.58 10.07
CA ALA A 194 3.25 5.52 10.90
C ALA A 194 4.09 5.24 12.16
N LEU A 195 5.42 5.31 12.06
CA LEU A 195 6.35 5.09 13.17
C LEU A 195 6.25 6.22 14.20
N GLN A 196 6.16 7.49 13.77
CA GLN A 196 6.05 8.63 14.68
C GLN A 196 4.72 8.67 15.42
N GLY A 197 3.61 8.30 14.77
CA GLY A 197 2.30 8.20 15.40
C GLY A 197 2.20 7.11 16.49
N GLN A 198 3.31 6.44 16.82
CA GLN A 198 3.44 5.47 17.91
C GLN A 198 4.36 5.92 19.04
N MET A 199 5.00 7.09 18.91
CA MET A 199 5.91 7.66 19.89
C MET A 199 5.22 8.69 20.80
N LYS A 200 3.89 8.82 20.70
CA LYS A 200 3.03 9.58 21.61
C LYS A 200 2.22 8.63 22.48
#